data_AF-A0AAD6EJS0-F1
#
_entry.id   AF-A0AAD6EJS0-F1
#
_cell.length_a   1.000
_cell.length_b   1.000
_cell.length_c   1.000
_cell.angle_alpha   90.00
_cell.angle_beta   90.00
_cell.angle_gamma   90.00
#
_symmetry.space_group_name_H-M   'P 1'
#
loop_
_entity.id
_entity.type
_entity.pdbx_description
1 polymer ?
#
loop_
_entity_poly.entity_id
_entity_poly.type
_entity_poly.pdbx_seq_one_letter_code
_entity_poly.pdbx_strand_id
1 'polypeptide(L)'
;MRLQILLHPQLRTTLPECAQRSLRRNVWVRFKSQIPRPSQKHLSPLPKSKETPPATRSPVTRNLTPPKTTTRTGPPERILVYYGGTGRAIFLGTLRITTVLLFGAACLIVAPACSVADDYPWYSTPAVIAAGALPMLFVSYTAAPYVNFIHLALPAFARKSREAAVQYAKDLPPTAVLYLTSMRFNTIPRQTTVRLGDLVPFKDALRPVTFQNLNPSPQRWWQGRAPTQFYTGTHSKPGRQTSAFFPELWNGIYQQIQKAKSQPH
;
A
#
# COMPACT_ATOMS: atom_id res chain seq x y z
N MET A 1 17.28 -30.21 -16.69
CA MET A 1 16.94 -29.89 -18.09
C MET A 1 16.38 -28.47 -18.15
N ARG A 2 17.07 -27.55 -18.84
CA ARG A 2 16.80 -26.11 -18.89
C ARG A 2 15.65 -25.80 -19.86
N LEU A 3 14.62 -25.07 -19.41
CA LEU A 3 13.64 -24.39 -20.29
C LEU A 3 14.31 -23.16 -20.91
N GLN A 4 14.95 -23.35 -22.06
CA GLN A 4 15.39 -22.27 -22.96
C GLN A 4 14.69 -22.40 -24.30
N ILE A 5 13.37 -22.29 -24.31
CA ILE A 5 12.61 -22.17 -25.56
C ILE A 5 11.47 -21.22 -25.26
N LEU A 6 11.60 -19.94 -25.62
CA LEU A 6 10.46 -19.05 -25.92
C LEU A 6 10.87 -17.65 -26.43
N LEU A 7 12.12 -17.43 -26.84
CA LEU A 7 12.54 -16.15 -27.44
C LEU A 7 13.53 -16.38 -28.59
N HIS A 8 13.09 -17.08 -29.63
CA HIS A 8 13.85 -17.17 -30.88
C HIS A 8 13.60 -15.90 -31.72
N PRO A 9 14.64 -15.20 -32.21
CA PRO A 9 14.50 -13.91 -32.91
C PRO A 9 13.74 -14.00 -34.23
N GLN A 10 13.61 -15.21 -34.80
CA GLN A 10 12.95 -15.46 -36.08
C GLN A 10 11.42 -15.40 -36.06
N LEU A 11 10.78 -15.39 -34.88
CA LEU A 11 9.32 -15.24 -34.75
C LEU A 11 8.85 -13.77 -34.68
N ARG A 12 9.79 -12.81 -34.72
CA ARG A 12 9.45 -11.37 -34.67
C ARG A 12 9.04 -10.78 -36.02
N THR A 13 9.37 -11.44 -37.13
CA THR A 13 9.18 -10.88 -38.49
C THR A 13 7.85 -11.28 -39.13
N THR A 14 7.10 -12.21 -38.54
CA THR A 14 5.83 -12.71 -39.10
C THR A 14 4.58 -12.12 -38.44
N LEU A 15 4.74 -11.19 -37.49
CA LEU A 15 3.60 -10.55 -36.82
C LEU A 15 3.31 -9.17 -37.43
N PRO A 16 2.05 -8.90 -37.84
CA PRO A 16 1.68 -7.60 -38.40
C PRO A 16 1.90 -6.47 -37.38
N GLU A 17 2.32 -5.29 -37.85
CA GLU A 17 2.72 -4.14 -37.01
C GLU A 17 1.66 -3.77 -35.94
N CYS A 18 0.38 -3.95 -36.26
CA CYS A 18 -0.73 -3.70 -35.33
C CYS A 18 -0.68 -4.62 -34.09
N ALA A 19 -0.31 -5.88 -34.26
CA ALA A 19 -0.19 -6.84 -33.15
C ALA A 19 1.03 -6.52 -32.26
N GLN A 20 2.15 -6.11 -32.87
CA GLN A 20 3.33 -5.67 -32.12
C GLN A 20 3.08 -4.40 -31.32
N ARG A 21 2.36 -3.41 -31.88
CA ARG A 21 2.00 -2.18 -31.15
C ARG A 21 1.06 -2.46 -29.99
N SER A 22 0.08 -3.37 -30.15
CA SER A 22 -0.83 -3.78 -29.07
C SER A 22 -0.09 -4.47 -27.92
N LEU A 23 0.82 -5.40 -28.23
CA LEU A 23 1.65 -6.07 -27.22
C LEU A 23 2.57 -5.11 -26.47
N ARG A 24 3.25 -4.18 -27.17
CA ARG A 24 4.07 -3.15 -26.52
C ARG A 24 3.24 -2.21 -25.64
N ARG A 25 2.03 -1.85 -26.07
CA ARG A 25 1.13 -0.98 -25.31
C ARG A 25 0.61 -1.67 -24.04
N ASN A 26 0.24 -2.95 -24.11
CA ASN A 26 -0.30 -3.67 -22.96
C ASN A 26 0.76 -4.06 -21.92
N VAL A 27 1.99 -4.34 -22.36
CA VAL A 27 3.11 -4.63 -21.44
C VAL A 27 3.53 -3.37 -20.67
N TRP A 28 3.50 -2.19 -21.30
CA TRP A 28 3.83 -0.92 -20.65
C TRP A 28 2.68 -0.29 -19.84
N VAL A 29 1.42 -0.64 -20.12
CA VAL A 29 0.29 -0.16 -19.32
C VAL A 29 0.20 -0.89 -17.97
N ARG A 30 0.63 -2.16 -17.87
CA ARG A 30 0.65 -2.89 -16.59
C ARG A 30 1.69 -2.40 -15.58
N PHE A 31 2.78 -1.76 -16.03
CA PHE A 31 3.83 -1.25 -15.14
C PHE A 31 3.66 0.23 -14.75
N LYS A 32 2.66 0.94 -15.29
CA LYS A 32 2.51 2.39 -15.12
C LYS A 32 1.26 2.83 -14.32
N SER A 33 0.76 1.97 -13.46
CA SER A 33 -0.29 2.33 -12.49
C SER A 33 0.00 1.72 -11.12
N GLN A 34 0.88 2.37 -10.35
CA GLN A 34 0.89 2.47 -8.86
C GLN A 34 2.28 2.87 -8.32
N ILE A 35 2.90 3.90 -8.92
CA ILE A 35 4.04 4.60 -8.31
C ILE A 35 3.52 5.99 -7.90
N PRO A 36 3.64 6.41 -6.63
CA PRO A 36 3.37 7.80 -6.24
C PRO A 36 4.37 8.71 -6.96
N ARG A 37 3.85 9.64 -7.76
CA ARG A 37 4.64 10.63 -8.50
C ARG A 37 5.39 11.53 -7.50
N PRO A 38 6.73 11.64 -7.55
CA PRO A 38 7.44 12.62 -6.73
C PRO A 38 7.19 14.04 -7.23
N SER A 39 7.23 14.95 -6.27
CA SER A 39 6.96 16.39 -6.33
C SER A 39 7.88 17.12 -7.31
N GLN A 40 7.32 17.87 -8.25
CA GLN A 40 8.03 18.92 -8.99
C GLN A 40 7.65 20.27 -8.37
N LYS A 41 8.49 20.75 -7.46
CA LYS A 41 8.50 22.14 -7.00
C LYS A 41 9.95 22.61 -6.97
N HIS A 42 10.43 23.14 -8.09
CA HIS A 42 11.40 24.23 -8.10
C HIS A 42 11.43 24.81 -9.51
N LEU A 43 10.78 25.96 -9.70
CA LEU A 43 11.10 26.90 -10.77
C LEU A 43 10.65 28.26 -10.25
N SER A 44 11.64 29.04 -9.84
CA SER A 44 11.52 30.41 -9.40
C SER A 44 10.99 31.30 -10.54
N PRO A 45 10.26 32.39 -10.23
CA PRO A 45 9.70 33.28 -11.24
C PRO A 45 10.70 34.39 -11.63
N LEU A 46 10.82 34.69 -12.93
CA LEU A 46 11.43 35.91 -13.47
C LEU A 46 10.67 36.32 -14.75
N PRO A 47 10.75 37.58 -15.22
CA PRO A 47 9.80 38.64 -14.87
C PRO A 47 8.95 39.09 -16.07
N LYS A 48 7.92 39.88 -15.74
CA LYS A 48 6.97 40.55 -16.63
C LYS A 48 7.69 41.42 -17.68
N SER A 49 7.33 41.27 -18.95
CA SER A 49 7.42 42.34 -19.95
C SER A 49 6.12 42.41 -20.76
N LYS A 50 5.81 43.62 -21.20
CA LYS A 50 4.52 44.17 -21.63
C LYS A 50 4.58 44.42 -23.14
N GLU A 51 3.54 44.04 -23.90
CA GLU A 51 2.92 44.80 -25.01
C GLU A 51 1.99 43.95 -25.90
N THR A 52 0.99 44.61 -26.48
CA THR A 52 -0.14 44.07 -27.28
C THR A 52 0.05 44.44 -28.80
N PRO A 53 -0.87 44.12 -29.75
CA PRO A 53 -0.66 43.22 -30.91
C PRO A 53 -0.65 43.98 -32.28
N PRO A 54 -0.71 43.36 -33.51
CA PRO A 54 -1.93 42.74 -34.07
C PRO A 54 -1.78 41.56 -35.10
N ALA A 55 -2.87 40.80 -35.24
CA ALA A 55 -3.49 40.09 -36.38
C ALA A 55 -2.66 39.33 -37.47
N THR A 56 -3.02 38.05 -37.72
CA THR A 56 -3.47 37.51 -39.05
C THR A 56 -4.08 36.10 -38.90
N ARG A 57 -5.12 35.83 -39.71
CA ARG A 57 -6.09 34.71 -39.70
C ARG A 57 -5.55 33.37 -40.24
N SER A 58 -6.12 32.23 -39.77
CA SER A 58 -6.69 31.06 -40.52
C SER A 58 -6.67 29.76 -39.67
N PRO A 59 -7.34 28.64 -40.03
CA PRO A 59 -8.67 28.29 -39.54
C PRO A 59 -8.71 27.02 -38.65
N VAL A 60 -9.88 26.86 -38.04
CA VAL A 60 -10.41 25.73 -37.27
C VAL A 60 -9.97 24.34 -37.77
N THR A 61 -9.34 23.57 -36.88
CA THR A 61 -9.57 22.12 -36.78
C THR A 61 -9.97 21.82 -35.35
N ARG A 62 -11.29 21.76 -35.13
CA ARG A 62 -11.92 21.46 -33.85
C ARG A 62 -11.74 19.96 -33.59
N ASN A 63 -10.59 19.59 -33.03
CA ASN A 63 -10.42 18.25 -32.46
C ASN A 63 -11.37 18.13 -31.27
N LEU A 64 -12.49 17.46 -31.51
CA LEU A 64 -13.40 16.93 -30.50
C LEU A 64 -12.62 15.98 -29.61
N THR A 65 -12.04 16.53 -28.56
CA THR A 65 -11.63 15.75 -27.41
C THR A 65 -12.92 15.25 -26.74
N PRO A 66 -13.06 13.94 -26.49
CA PRO A 66 -14.22 13.44 -25.76
C PRO A 66 -14.25 14.12 -24.39
N PRO A 67 -15.41 14.61 -23.93
CA PRO A 67 -15.50 15.35 -22.68
C PRO A 67 -14.99 14.44 -21.56
N LYS A 68 -13.87 14.84 -20.94
CA LYS A 68 -13.54 14.38 -19.60
C LYS A 68 -14.75 14.72 -18.75
N THR A 69 -15.51 13.69 -18.37
CA THR A 69 -16.69 13.81 -17.52
C THR A 69 -16.35 14.69 -16.33
N THR A 70 -16.89 15.89 -16.42
CA THR A 70 -17.04 16.89 -15.39
C THR A 70 -17.44 16.24 -14.07
N THR A 71 -16.66 16.55 -13.04
CA THR A 71 -17.11 16.83 -11.67
C THR A 71 -18.23 15.91 -11.15
N ARG A 72 -17.85 14.76 -10.59
CA ARG A 72 -18.67 14.16 -9.54
C ARG A 72 -18.48 14.99 -8.27
N THR A 73 -19.44 15.87 -7.99
CA THR A 73 -19.52 16.74 -6.80
C THR A 73 -19.86 15.96 -5.53
N GLY A 74 -19.28 14.76 -5.36
CA GLY A 74 -19.56 13.86 -4.25
C GLY A 74 -18.28 13.16 -3.77
N PRO A 75 -18.19 12.77 -2.49
CA PRO A 75 -17.07 11.99 -1.98
C PRO A 75 -16.82 10.71 -2.82
N PRO A 76 -15.56 10.31 -3.02
CA PRO A 76 -15.25 9.11 -3.79
C PRO A 76 -15.79 7.85 -3.12
N GLU A 77 -15.89 6.76 -3.90
CA GLU A 77 -16.35 5.45 -3.43
C GLU A 77 -15.58 4.91 -2.22
N ARG A 78 -14.33 5.33 -2.05
CA ARG A 78 -13.47 4.96 -0.94
C ARG A 78 -12.92 6.21 -0.29
N ILE A 79 -13.29 6.47 0.95
CA ILE A 79 -12.74 7.57 1.73
C ILE A 79 -11.62 7.06 2.63
N LEU A 80 -10.56 7.82 2.79
CA LEU A 80 -9.48 7.52 3.71
C LEU A 80 -9.87 8.00 5.11
N VAL A 81 -10.02 7.07 6.05
CA VAL A 81 -10.43 7.37 7.43
C VAL A 81 -9.24 7.34 8.39
N TYR A 82 -8.30 6.43 8.17
CA TYR A 82 -7.11 6.31 9.02
C TYR A 82 -5.83 6.50 8.23
N TYR A 83 -4.92 7.29 8.78
CA TYR A 83 -3.55 7.42 8.33
C TYR A 83 -2.59 7.15 9.49
N GLY A 84 -1.76 6.11 9.35
CA GLY A 84 -0.78 5.70 10.35
C GLY A 84 0.44 6.61 10.47
N GLY A 85 0.61 7.54 9.52
CA GLY A 85 1.72 8.48 9.46
C GLY A 85 2.92 7.94 8.67
N THR A 86 3.51 8.81 7.84
CA THR A 86 4.67 8.46 7.00
C THR A 86 5.91 8.16 7.85
N GLY A 87 6.14 8.86 8.96
CA GLY A 87 7.36 8.69 9.76
C GLY A 87 7.53 7.26 10.28
N ARG A 88 6.48 6.65 10.86
CA ARG A 88 6.51 5.26 11.33
C ARG A 88 6.66 4.27 10.17
N ALA A 89 5.99 4.52 9.05
CA ALA A 89 6.10 3.68 7.86
C ALA A 89 7.53 3.69 7.27
N ILE A 90 8.16 4.88 7.19
CA ILE A 90 9.55 5.03 6.75
C ILE A 90 10.48 4.38 7.77
N PHE A 91 10.31 4.63 9.07
CA PHE A 91 11.14 4.02 10.11
C PHE A 91 11.11 2.49 10.04
N LEU A 92 9.92 1.88 9.97
CA LEU A 92 9.77 0.44 9.82
C LEU A 92 10.35 -0.07 8.49
N GLY A 93 10.22 0.71 7.41
CA GLY A 93 10.84 0.41 6.11
C GLY A 93 12.37 0.39 6.19
N THR A 94 12.98 1.44 6.72
CA THR A 94 14.43 1.55 6.92
C THR A 94 14.93 0.46 7.85
N LEU A 95 14.24 0.23 8.98
CA LEU A 95 14.63 -0.80 9.95
C LEU A 95 14.66 -2.20 9.31
N ARG A 96 13.68 -2.53 8.44
CA ARG A 96 13.67 -3.79 7.69
C ARG A 96 14.83 -3.89 6.69
N ILE A 97 15.13 -2.80 5.99
CA ILE A 97 16.24 -2.79 5.03
C ILE A 97 17.56 -3.00 5.77
N THR A 98 17.77 -2.29 6.88
CA THR A 98 18.98 -2.43 7.71
C THR A 98 19.16 -3.84 8.24
N THR A 99 18.11 -4.50 8.75
CA THR A 99 18.25 -5.88 9.26
C THR A 99 18.51 -6.89 8.15
N VAL A 100 17.94 -6.71 6.96
CA VAL A 100 18.26 -7.55 5.79
C VAL A 100 19.71 -7.37 5.35
N LEU A 101 20.24 -6.13 5.37
CA LEU A 101 21.64 -5.86 5.06
C LEU A 101 22.60 -6.48 6.09
N LEU A 102 22.28 -6.36 7.38
CA LEU A 102 23.05 -6.99 8.45
C LEU A 102 23.07 -8.52 8.31
N PHE A 103 21.91 -9.12 8.00
CA PHE A 103 21.84 -10.55 7.72
C PHE A 103 22.66 -10.93 6.48
N GLY A 104 22.60 -10.12 5.41
CA GLY A 104 23.42 -10.30 4.21
C GLY A 104 24.92 -10.25 4.51
N ALA A 105 25.37 -9.29 5.32
CA ALA A 105 26.76 -9.18 5.74
C ALA A 105 27.19 -10.37 6.60
N ALA A 106 26.34 -10.82 7.53
CA ALA A 106 26.59 -12.03 8.32
C ALA A 106 26.76 -13.26 7.42
N CYS A 107 25.91 -13.44 6.42
CA CYS A 107 25.96 -14.58 5.50
C CYS A 107 27.09 -14.52 4.47
N LEU A 108 27.46 -13.33 3.98
CA LEU A 108 28.40 -13.17 2.87
C LEU A 108 29.84 -12.85 3.30
N ILE A 109 30.02 -12.29 4.50
CA ILE A 109 31.34 -11.86 5.00
C ILE A 109 31.75 -12.73 6.19
N VAL A 110 30.90 -12.78 7.22
CA VAL A 110 31.28 -13.42 8.50
C VAL A 110 31.20 -14.94 8.42
N ALA A 111 30.10 -15.49 7.88
CA ALA A 111 29.91 -16.93 7.80
C ALA A 111 30.99 -17.64 6.96
N PRO A 112 31.42 -17.12 5.79
CA PRO A 112 32.53 -17.71 5.04
C PRO A 112 33.87 -17.58 5.79
N ALA A 113 34.12 -16.46 6.46
CA ALA A 113 35.33 -16.28 7.26
C ALA A 113 35.44 -17.34 8.38
N CYS A 114 34.33 -17.65 9.06
CA CYS A 114 34.28 -18.71 10.07
C CYS A 114 34.38 -20.12 9.49
N SER A 115 34.09 -20.32 8.20
CA SER A 115 34.20 -21.64 7.54
C SER A 115 35.60 -21.94 7.01
N VAL A 116 36.40 -20.91 6.74
CA VAL A 116 37.77 -21.04 6.21
C VAL A 116 38.81 -21.04 7.32
N ALA A 117 38.53 -20.41 8.45
CA ALA A 117 39.41 -20.44 9.61
C ALA A 117 39.21 -21.74 10.42
N ASP A 118 40.27 -22.52 10.55
CA ASP A 118 40.29 -23.81 11.29
C ASP A 118 40.13 -23.65 12.82
N ASP A 119 40.21 -22.42 13.33
CA ASP A 119 40.10 -22.13 14.77
C ASP A 119 38.65 -22.20 15.29
N TYR A 120 37.65 -22.25 14.40
CA TYR A 120 36.25 -22.19 14.79
C TYR A 120 35.57 -23.57 14.80
N PRO A 121 34.80 -23.89 15.86
CA PRO A 121 33.96 -25.07 15.88
C PRO A 121 32.95 -25.10 14.74
N TRP A 122 32.58 -26.30 14.28
CA TRP A 122 31.65 -26.52 13.15
C TRP A 122 30.28 -25.80 13.30
N TYR A 123 29.85 -25.50 14.52
CA TYR A 123 28.59 -24.79 14.79
C TYR A 123 28.69 -23.27 14.66
N SER A 124 29.87 -22.70 14.48
CA SER A 124 30.09 -21.25 14.45
C SER A 124 29.42 -20.61 13.24
N THR A 125 29.57 -21.21 12.05
CA THR A 125 28.93 -20.77 10.81
C THR A 125 27.40 -20.74 10.92
N PRO A 126 26.70 -21.85 11.30
CA PRO A 126 25.25 -21.80 11.46
C PRO A 126 24.81 -20.88 12.61
N ALA A 127 25.60 -20.73 13.68
CA ALA A 127 25.30 -19.79 14.76
C ALA A 127 25.34 -18.33 14.29
N VAL A 128 26.33 -17.93 13.49
CA VAL A 128 26.42 -16.58 12.91
C VAL A 128 25.24 -16.30 11.99
N ILE A 129 24.85 -17.27 11.15
CA ILE A 129 23.70 -17.12 10.25
C ILE A 129 22.41 -16.97 11.07
N ALA A 130 22.22 -17.81 12.10
CA ALA A 130 21.06 -17.72 12.98
C ALA A 130 21.01 -16.39 13.74
N ALA A 131 22.16 -15.93 14.25
CA ALA A 131 22.29 -14.65 14.94
C ALA A 131 21.97 -13.46 14.01
N GLY A 132 22.41 -13.50 12.76
CA GLY A 132 22.07 -12.49 11.75
C GLY A 132 20.59 -12.52 11.34
N ALA A 133 19.96 -13.70 11.31
CA ALA A 133 18.56 -13.86 10.97
C ALA A 133 17.62 -13.33 12.07
N LEU A 134 18.05 -13.38 13.33
CA LEU A 134 17.22 -13.05 14.48
C LEU A 134 16.66 -11.60 14.44
N PRO A 135 17.46 -10.52 14.22
CA PRO A 135 16.92 -9.17 14.07
C PRO A 135 15.99 -9.02 12.86
N MET A 136 16.30 -9.69 11.75
CA MET A 136 15.46 -9.67 10.54
C MET A 136 14.09 -10.27 10.82
N LEU A 137 14.05 -11.45 11.45
CA LEU A 137 12.82 -12.13 11.83
C LEU A 137 12.02 -11.33 12.86
N PHE A 138 12.69 -10.80 13.89
CA PHE A 138 12.05 -9.99 14.93
C PHE A 138 11.36 -8.74 14.37
N VAL A 139 12.04 -7.98 13.51
CA VAL A 139 11.45 -6.79 12.87
C VAL A 139 10.33 -7.18 11.91
N SER A 140 10.47 -8.29 11.18
CA SER A 140 9.42 -8.79 10.30
C SER A 140 8.15 -9.14 11.07
N TYR A 141 8.30 -9.79 12.22
CA TYR A 141 7.22 -10.27 13.07
C TYR A 141 6.47 -9.11 13.74
N THR A 142 7.21 -8.18 14.34
CA THR A 142 6.64 -7.03 15.07
C THR A 142 6.01 -5.99 14.14
N ALA A 143 6.56 -5.82 12.92
CA ALA A 143 6.06 -4.86 11.94
C ALA A 143 4.96 -5.41 11.02
N ALA A 144 4.73 -6.73 10.99
CA ALA A 144 3.71 -7.37 10.15
C ALA A 144 2.28 -6.81 10.33
N PRO A 145 1.77 -6.57 11.56
CA PRO A 145 0.41 -6.08 11.75
C PRO A 145 0.24 -4.59 11.42
N TYR A 146 1.30 -3.83 11.16
CA TYR A 146 1.23 -2.38 10.98
C TYR A 146 0.38 -1.97 9.76
N VAL A 147 -0.66 -1.17 9.99
CA VAL A 147 -1.55 -0.63 8.95
C VAL A 147 -1.17 0.81 8.62
N ASN A 148 -0.92 1.08 7.34
CA ASN A 148 -0.58 2.43 6.85
C ASN A 148 -1.83 3.29 6.61
N PHE A 149 -2.84 2.71 5.96
CA PHE A 149 -4.04 3.40 5.52
C PHE A 149 -5.26 2.52 5.69
N ILE A 150 -6.38 3.10 6.14
CA ILE A 150 -7.68 2.42 6.13
C ILE A 150 -8.65 3.25 5.30
N HIS A 151 -9.20 2.62 4.28
CA HIS A 151 -10.26 3.21 3.47
C HIS A 151 -11.59 2.59 3.82
N LEU A 152 -12.60 3.42 4.03
CA LEU A 152 -13.98 3.00 4.22
C LEU A 152 -14.69 3.00 2.86
N ALA A 153 -15.39 1.91 2.55
CA ALA A 153 -16.24 1.81 1.38
C ALA A 153 -17.57 2.54 1.64
N LEU A 154 -17.90 3.53 0.80
CA LEU A 154 -19.16 4.26 0.94
C LEU A 154 -20.24 3.68 0.02
N PRO A 155 -21.46 3.43 0.53
CA PRO A 155 -22.60 3.09 -0.32
C PRO A 155 -23.04 4.30 -1.16
N ALA A 156 -23.74 4.05 -2.27
CA ALA A 156 -24.14 5.10 -3.21
C ALA A 156 -24.93 6.25 -2.56
N PHE A 157 -25.73 5.96 -1.52
CA PHE A 157 -26.49 6.99 -0.81
C PHE A 157 -25.58 7.97 -0.04
N ALA A 158 -24.50 7.48 0.56
CA ALA A 158 -23.57 8.28 1.37
C ALA A 158 -22.57 9.07 0.50
N ARG A 159 -22.53 8.81 -0.82
CA ARG A 159 -21.69 9.52 -1.79
C ARG A 159 -22.28 10.86 -2.24
N LYS A 160 -23.50 11.21 -1.82
CA LYS A 160 -24.20 12.42 -2.26
C LYS A 160 -23.54 13.70 -1.73
N SER A 161 -23.08 13.71 -0.48
CA SER A 161 -22.43 14.88 0.12
C SER A 161 -21.44 14.47 1.21
N ARG A 162 -20.62 15.42 1.67
CA ARG A 162 -19.66 15.22 2.76
C ARG A 162 -20.39 14.90 4.07
N GLU A 163 -21.51 15.56 4.30
CA GLU A 163 -22.36 15.42 5.49
C GLU A 163 -23.02 14.05 5.51
N ALA A 164 -23.52 13.57 4.36
CA ALA A 164 -24.08 12.22 4.23
C ALA A 164 -23.04 11.13 4.53
N ALA A 165 -21.79 11.33 4.09
CA ALA A 165 -20.66 10.45 4.42
C ALA A 165 -20.36 10.43 5.92
N VAL A 166 -20.33 11.61 6.55
CA VAL A 166 -20.09 11.74 8.00
C VAL A 166 -21.23 11.10 8.78
N GLN A 167 -22.48 11.32 8.38
CA GLN A 167 -23.64 10.74 9.06
C GLN A 167 -23.66 9.21 8.96
N TYR A 168 -23.35 8.66 7.78
CA TYR A 168 -23.19 7.21 7.62
C TYR A 168 -22.05 6.65 8.48
N ALA A 169 -20.96 7.40 8.64
CA ALA A 169 -19.82 6.96 9.42
C ALA A 169 -20.01 7.04 10.95
N LYS A 170 -20.99 7.81 11.43
CA LYS A 170 -21.38 7.81 12.86
C LYS A 170 -22.03 6.49 13.26
N ASP A 171 -22.93 5.99 12.42
CA ASP A 171 -23.70 4.77 12.65
C ASP A 171 -23.37 3.71 11.59
N LEU A 172 -22.13 3.18 11.64
CA LEU A 172 -21.71 2.20 10.65
C LEU A 172 -22.40 0.86 10.88
N PRO A 173 -23.05 0.29 9.86
CA PRO A 173 -23.58 -1.06 9.96
C PRO A 173 -22.41 -2.06 10.07
N PRO A 174 -22.61 -3.22 10.73
CA PRO A 174 -21.59 -4.26 10.84
C PRO A 174 -21.18 -4.83 9.47
N THR A 175 -22.01 -4.66 8.44
CA THR A 175 -21.74 -5.05 7.06
C THR A 175 -20.83 -4.08 6.30
N ALA A 176 -20.49 -2.93 6.89
CA ALA A 176 -19.61 -1.94 6.27
C ALA A 176 -18.23 -2.53 5.98
N VAL A 177 -17.69 -2.25 4.79
CA VAL A 177 -16.41 -2.79 4.33
C VAL A 177 -15.28 -1.79 4.53
N LEU A 178 -14.22 -2.25 5.18
CA LEU A 178 -12.96 -1.54 5.39
C LEU A 178 -11.85 -2.19 4.53
N TYR A 179 -11.09 -1.34 3.84
CA TYR A 179 -9.89 -1.72 3.10
C TYR A 179 -8.66 -1.29 3.89
N LEU A 180 -8.03 -2.25 4.58
CA LEU A 180 -6.83 -2.03 5.35
C LEU A 180 -5.62 -2.24 4.45
N THR A 181 -4.74 -1.25 4.39
CA THR A 181 -3.50 -1.30 3.61
C THR A 181 -2.33 -1.51 4.57
N SER A 182 -1.80 -2.73 4.61
CA SER A 182 -0.59 -3.09 5.35
C SER A 182 0.61 -3.24 4.41
N MET A 183 1.79 -3.47 4.97
CA MET A 183 3.01 -3.65 4.19
C MET A 183 3.48 -5.10 4.24
N ARG A 184 3.74 -5.73 3.08
CA ARG A 184 4.40 -7.05 3.03
C ARG A 184 5.82 -6.98 3.58
N PHE A 185 6.43 -8.14 3.78
CA PHE A 185 7.84 -8.26 4.12
C PHE A 185 8.73 -7.44 3.16
N ASN A 186 8.51 -7.59 1.85
CA ASN A 186 9.23 -6.87 0.79
C ASN A 186 8.75 -5.42 0.56
N THR A 187 8.25 -4.72 1.59
CA THR A 187 7.75 -3.33 1.54
C THR A 187 6.65 -3.00 0.52
N ILE A 188 6.14 -4.00 -0.21
CA ILE A 188 5.02 -3.85 -1.14
C ILE A 188 3.72 -3.66 -0.34
N PRO A 189 2.89 -2.65 -0.65
CA PRO A 189 1.60 -2.47 -0.01
C PRO A 189 0.66 -3.63 -0.33
N ARG A 190 -0.03 -4.15 0.68
CA ARG A 190 -1.06 -5.20 0.58
C ARG A 190 -2.38 -4.64 1.08
N GLN A 191 -3.40 -4.69 0.24
CA GLN A 191 -4.76 -4.35 0.63
C GLN A 191 -5.51 -5.59 1.10
N THR A 192 -6.24 -5.44 2.19
CA THR A 192 -7.05 -6.49 2.82
C THR A 192 -8.45 -5.94 3.04
N THR A 193 -9.43 -6.71 2.59
CA THR A 193 -10.85 -6.34 2.67
C THR A 193 -11.45 -7.03 3.88
N VAL A 194 -12.02 -6.26 4.79
CA VAL A 194 -12.56 -6.75 6.06
C VAL A 194 -13.91 -6.08 6.32
N ARG A 195 -14.86 -6.80 6.90
CA ARG A 195 -16.14 -6.20 7.34
C ARG A 195 -15.99 -5.69 8.76
N LEU A 196 -16.69 -4.59 9.08
CA LEU A 196 -16.63 -3.98 10.39
C LEU A 196 -17.07 -4.94 11.50
N GLY A 197 -18.10 -5.74 11.26
CA GLY A 197 -18.61 -6.73 12.22
C GLY A 197 -17.65 -7.91 12.46
N ASP A 198 -16.72 -8.18 11.55
CA ASP A 198 -15.75 -9.28 11.70
C ASP A 198 -14.49 -8.83 12.48
N LEU A 199 -14.36 -7.52 12.78
CA LEU A 199 -13.23 -6.93 13.49
C LEU A 199 -13.48 -6.93 15.00
N VAL A 200 -12.64 -7.67 15.72
CA VAL A 200 -12.71 -7.80 17.18
C VAL A 200 -11.41 -7.31 17.80
N PRO A 201 -11.45 -6.59 18.92
CA PRO A 201 -10.24 -6.11 19.57
C PRO A 201 -9.43 -7.28 20.12
N PHE A 202 -8.14 -7.25 19.82
CA PHE A 202 -7.19 -8.28 20.21
C PHE A 202 -5.89 -7.61 20.61
N LYS A 203 -5.32 -8.06 21.72
CA LYS A 203 -4.04 -7.58 22.23
C LYS A 203 -3.12 -8.79 22.38
N ASP A 204 -1.90 -8.62 21.91
CA ASP A 204 -0.83 -9.60 22.00
C ASP A 204 0.30 -8.98 22.83
N ALA A 205 0.97 -9.78 23.66
CA ALA A 205 2.10 -9.33 24.46
C ALA A 205 3.38 -9.21 23.62
N LEU A 206 3.53 -10.06 22.60
CA LEU A 206 4.77 -10.18 21.82
C LEU A 206 4.83 -9.24 20.62
N ARG A 207 3.69 -8.69 20.19
CA ARG A 207 3.63 -7.77 19.06
C ARG A 207 2.53 -6.74 19.22
N PRO A 208 2.73 -5.54 18.65
CA PRO A 208 1.69 -4.52 18.66
C PRO A 208 0.53 -4.98 17.78
N VAL A 209 -0.61 -5.31 18.39
CA VAL A 209 -1.86 -5.66 17.71
C VAL A 209 -3.00 -4.97 18.44
N THR A 210 -3.95 -4.44 17.67
CA THR A 210 -5.09 -3.71 18.22
C THR A 210 -6.41 -4.44 17.96
N PHE A 211 -6.52 -5.12 16.83
CA PHE A 211 -7.69 -5.91 16.47
C PHE A 211 -7.34 -7.04 15.52
N GLN A 212 -8.22 -8.03 15.48
CA GLN A 212 -8.16 -9.19 14.62
C GLN A 212 -9.43 -9.33 13.79
N ASN A 213 -9.29 -9.89 12.60
CA ASN A 213 -10.39 -10.29 11.74
C ASN A 213 -10.72 -11.77 11.99
N LEU A 214 -11.95 -12.06 12.41
CA LEU A 214 -12.45 -13.42 12.63
C LEU A 214 -12.74 -14.15 11.32
N ASN A 215 -13.12 -13.43 10.26
CA ASN A 215 -13.47 -14.00 8.97
C ASN A 215 -12.51 -13.51 7.88
N PRO A 216 -11.27 -14.04 7.83
CA PRO A 216 -10.34 -13.69 6.77
C PRO A 216 -10.88 -14.14 5.41
N SER A 217 -10.83 -13.24 4.42
CA SER A 217 -11.17 -13.60 3.05
C SER A 217 -10.33 -14.80 2.57
N PRO A 218 -10.95 -15.82 1.96
CA PRO A 218 -10.24 -17.00 1.51
C PRO A 218 -9.23 -16.60 0.45
N GLN A 219 -7.98 -17.04 0.64
CA GLN A 219 -6.90 -16.67 -0.24
C GLN A 219 -6.32 -17.90 -0.92
N ARG A 220 -5.89 -17.73 -2.16
CA ARG A 220 -5.25 -18.76 -2.96
C ARG A 220 -4.00 -19.27 -2.24
N TRP A 221 -3.78 -20.59 -2.21
CA TRP A 221 -2.71 -21.24 -1.45
C TRP A 221 -1.32 -20.64 -1.71
N TRP A 222 -1.01 -20.23 -2.96
CA TRP A 222 0.28 -19.63 -3.34
C TRP A 222 0.46 -18.18 -2.87
N GLN A 223 -0.60 -17.50 -2.45
CA GLN A 223 -0.52 -16.12 -1.97
C GLN A 223 -0.27 -16.05 -0.45
N GLY A 224 -0.15 -17.21 0.20
CA GLY A 224 0.01 -17.36 1.62
C GLY A 224 -1.26 -17.05 2.41
N ARG A 225 -1.15 -17.09 3.73
CA ARG A 225 -2.26 -16.79 4.63
C ARG A 225 -2.65 -15.31 4.54
N ALA A 226 -3.95 -15.04 4.67
CA ALA A 226 -4.47 -13.69 4.82
C ALA A 226 -4.04 -13.14 6.20
N PRO A 227 -3.62 -11.88 6.30
CA PRO A 227 -3.34 -11.28 7.59
C PRO A 227 -4.66 -11.19 8.35
N THR A 228 -4.67 -11.77 9.54
CA THR A 228 -5.80 -11.73 10.46
C THR A 228 -5.64 -10.65 11.51
N GLN A 229 -4.42 -10.19 11.76
CA GLN A 229 -4.11 -9.27 12.84
C GLN A 229 -3.58 -7.95 12.31
N PHE A 230 -4.02 -6.87 12.95
CA PHE A 230 -3.77 -5.52 12.51
C PHE A 230 -3.52 -4.59 13.69
N TYR A 231 -2.63 -3.64 13.46
CA TYR A 231 -2.27 -2.60 14.40
C TYR A 231 -2.59 -1.23 13.82
N THR A 232 -3.30 -0.46 14.64
CA THR A 232 -3.60 0.93 14.39
C THR A 232 -3.44 1.72 15.68
N GLY A 233 -3.13 2.99 15.54
CA GLY A 233 -3.28 3.96 16.62
C GLY A 233 -4.75 4.27 16.92
N THR A 234 -5.00 4.81 18.12
CA THR A 234 -6.31 5.29 18.55
C THR A 234 -6.81 6.46 17.71
N HIS A 235 -5.88 7.34 17.30
CA HIS A 235 -6.16 8.51 16.48
C HIS A 235 -5.46 8.41 15.13
N SER A 236 -6.10 8.94 14.09
CA SER A 236 -5.45 9.16 12.80
C SER A 236 -4.42 10.28 12.91
N LYS A 237 -3.26 10.13 12.28
CA LYS A 237 -2.30 11.23 12.16
C LYS A 237 -2.84 12.28 11.19
N PRO A 238 -2.51 13.57 11.39
CA PRO A 238 -2.82 14.60 10.40
C PRO A 238 -2.07 14.27 9.11
N GLY A 239 -2.80 14.30 8.00
CA GLY A 239 -2.29 14.03 6.67
C GLY A 239 -2.64 15.16 5.71
N ARG A 240 -2.24 15.02 4.45
CA ARG A 240 -2.63 15.97 3.41
C ARG A 240 -4.16 15.97 3.27
N GLN A 241 -4.79 17.07 3.68
CA GLN A 241 -6.23 17.26 3.59
C GLN A 241 -6.65 17.17 2.12
N THR A 242 -7.39 16.11 1.80
CA THR A 242 -7.94 15.84 0.47
C THR A 242 -9.45 15.68 0.65
N SER A 243 -10.26 15.97 -0.38
CA SER A 243 -11.73 15.80 -0.31
C SER A 243 -12.18 14.38 0.04
N ALA A 244 -11.28 13.39 -0.11
CA ALA A 244 -11.47 12.00 0.24
C ALA A 244 -10.99 11.62 1.64
N PHE A 245 -10.39 12.54 2.41
CA PHE A 245 -9.76 12.27 3.70
C PHE A 245 -10.63 12.77 4.86
N PHE A 246 -10.95 11.87 5.78
CA PHE A 246 -11.87 12.10 6.90
C PHE A 246 -11.28 11.53 8.20
N PRO A 247 -10.24 12.16 8.75
CA PRO A 247 -9.53 11.64 9.93
C PRO A 247 -10.37 11.60 11.21
N GLU A 248 -11.35 12.52 11.33
CA GLU A 248 -12.23 12.65 12.49
C GLU A 248 -13.10 11.40 12.72
N LEU A 249 -13.47 10.72 11.63
CA LEU A 249 -14.34 9.55 11.68
C LEU A 249 -13.66 8.37 12.38
N TRP A 250 -12.33 8.27 12.31
CA TRP A 250 -11.60 7.11 12.83
C TRP A 250 -11.87 6.85 14.31
N ASN A 251 -11.99 7.90 15.11
CA ASN A 251 -12.21 7.75 16.55
C ASN A 251 -13.51 7.00 16.85
N GLY A 252 -14.59 7.31 16.12
CA GLY A 252 -15.88 6.64 16.26
C GLY A 252 -15.81 5.17 15.83
N ILE A 253 -15.23 4.91 14.65
CA ILE A 253 -15.04 3.54 14.13
C ILE A 253 -14.20 2.72 15.11
N TYR A 254 -13.10 3.29 15.61
CA TYR A 254 -12.21 2.63 16.54
C TYR A 254 -12.92 2.26 17.84
N GLN A 255 -13.71 3.17 18.41
CA GLN A 255 -14.52 2.89 19.60
C GLN A 255 -15.57 1.80 19.34
N GLN A 256 -16.22 1.82 18.17
CA GLN A 256 -17.18 0.79 17.79
C GLN A 256 -16.53 -0.60 17.72
N ILE A 257 -15.34 -0.71 17.12
CA ILE A 257 -14.56 -1.95 17.10
C ILE A 257 -14.23 -2.40 18.53
N GLN A 258 -13.78 -1.49 19.41
CA GLN A 258 -13.47 -1.85 20.80
C GLN A 258 -14.70 -2.35 21.59
N LYS A 259 -15.89 -1.77 21.33
CA LYS A 259 -17.16 -2.17 21.97
C LYS A 259 -17.71 -3.50 21.45
N ALA A 260 -17.35 -3.94 20.24
CA ALA A 260 -17.81 -5.22 19.70
C ALA A 260 -17.40 -6.43 20.56
N LYS A 261 -16.38 -6.30 21.42
CA LYS A 261 -15.98 -7.33 22.40
C LYS A 261 -17.00 -7.57 23.51
N SER A 262 -17.82 -6.57 23.82
CA SER A 262 -18.71 -6.58 25.00
C SER A 262 -20.12 -7.13 24.74
N GLN A 263 -20.44 -7.51 23.51
CA GLN A 263 -21.64 -8.30 23.24
C GLN A 263 -21.26 -9.78 23.23
N PRO A 264 -21.58 -10.54 24.31
CA PRO A 264 -21.51 -11.98 24.24
C PRO A 264 -22.53 -12.46 23.19
N HIS A 265 -22.07 -13.29 22.28
CA HIS A 265 -22.94 -14.16 21.49
C HIS A 265 -23.47 -15.29 22.38
#